data_AF-A0A537GRI8-F1
#
_entry.id   AF-A0A537GRI8-F1
#
_cell.length_a   1.000
_cell.length_b   1.000
_cell.length_c   1.000
_cell.angle_alpha   90.00
_cell.angle_beta   90.00
_cell.angle_gamma   90.00
#
_symmetry.space_group_name_H-M   'P 1'
#
loop_
_entity.id
_entity.type
_entity.pdbx_description
1 polymer ?
#
loop_
_entity_poly.entity_id
_entity_poly.type
_entity_poly.pdbx_seq_one_letter_code
_entity_poly.pdbx_strand_id
1 'polypeptide(L)' 'MGLEWISLAPGFAKEVVEVYYDWEGREAVPMKIKELMMVLQIEVDKLYKPNVPAQESEKPKIKIFKDARLG' A
#
# COMPACT_ATOMS: atom_id res chain seq x y z
N MET A 1 -12.06 12.96 -15.71
CA MET A 1 -10.63 13.23 -15.45
C MET A 1 -10.05 11.96 -14.87
N GLY A 2 -9.42 11.15 -15.74
CA GLY A 2 -8.90 9.83 -15.40
C GLY A 2 -7.63 9.95 -14.57
N LEU A 3 -7.77 9.81 -13.26
CA LEU A 3 -6.68 9.37 -12.41
C LEU A 3 -6.73 7.84 -12.42
N GLU A 4 -6.25 7.24 -13.52
CA GLU A 4 -5.83 5.85 -13.45
C GLU A 4 -4.71 5.84 -12.41
N TRP A 5 -4.99 5.23 -11.25
CA TRP A 5 -4.10 5.21 -10.10
C TRP A 5 -2.71 4.77 -10.57
N ILE A 6 -1.72 5.67 -10.51
CA ILE A 6 -0.33 5.27 -10.67
C ILE A 6 -0.09 4.31 -9.50
N SER A 7 -0.01 3.02 -9.81
CA SER A 7 0.40 2.02 -8.84
C SER A 7 1.86 2.31 -8.54
N LEU A 8 2.11 3.08 -7.47
CA LEU A 8 3.46 3.38 -7.01
C LEU A 8 4.11 2.05 -6.66
N ALA A 9 5.24 1.76 -7.31
CA ALA A 9 6.02 0.58 -6.97
C ALA A 9 6.33 0.61 -5.47
N PRO A 10 6.01 -0.45 -4.70
CA PRO A 10 6.13 -0.43 -3.24
C PRO A 10 7.53 -0.07 -2.74
N GLY A 11 8.57 -0.47 -3.47
CA GLY A 11 9.96 -0.09 -3.19
C GLY A 11 10.21 1.41 -3.36
N PHE A 12 9.70 2.01 -4.43
CA PHE A 12 9.81 3.44 -4.66
C PHE A 12 9.07 4.25 -3.58
N ALA A 13 7.86 3.83 -3.19
CA ALA A 13 7.13 4.50 -2.11
C ALA A 13 7.89 4.45 -0.78
N LYS A 14 8.55 3.31 -0.48
CA LYS A 14 9.40 3.17 0.69
C LYS A 14 10.59 4.13 0.66
N GLU A 15 11.33 4.18 -0.45
CA GLU A 15 12.49 5.08 -0.61
C GLU A 15 12.08 6.56 -0.44
N VAL A 16 10.97 6.96 -1.04
CA VAL A 16 10.45 8.34 -0.91
C VAL A 16 10.16 8.69 0.54
N VAL A 17 9.55 7.76 1.28
CA VAL A 17 9.21 7.96 2.69
C VAL A 17 10.47 8.01 3.56
N GLU A 18 11.45 7.14 3.33
CA GLU A 18 12.76 7.16 4.01
C GLU A 18 13.46 8.51 3.79
N VAL A 19 13.57 8.96 2.54
CA VAL A 19 14.14 10.27 2.20
C VAL A 19 13.40 11.42 2.88
N TYR A 20 12.07 11.36 2.93
CA TYR A 20 11.28 12.38 3.61
C TYR A 20 11.54 12.44 5.13
N TYR A 21 11.72 11.30 5.79
CA TYR A 21 11.97 11.25 7.22
C TYR A 21 13.37 11.76 7.59
N ASP A 22 14.34 11.57 6.72
CA ASP A 22 15.74 12.02 6.87
C ASP A 22 15.96 13.46 6.38
N TRP A 23 14.96 14.09 5.76
CA TRP A 23 15.09 15.45 5.23
C TRP A 23 15.19 16.50 6.36
N GLU A 24 16.33 17.16 6.46
CA GLU A 24 16.55 18.36 7.27
C GLU A 24 15.58 19.50 6.91
N GLY A 25 14.84 20.02 7.89
CA GLY A 25 13.82 21.05 7.64
C GLY A 25 12.44 20.49 7.29
N ARG A 26 12.23 19.18 7.43
CA ARG A 26 10.93 18.48 7.25
C ARG A 26 9.77 19.17 7.99
N GLU A 27 10.02 19.82 9.11
CA GLU A 27 9.04 20.60 9.87
C GLU A 27 8.46 21.78 9.08
N ALA A 28 9.20 22.35 8.13
CA ALA A 28 8.75 23.44 7.27
C ALA A 28 7.91 22.97 6.07
N VAL A 29 7.85 21.66 5.82
CA VAL A 29 7.08 21.09 4.71
C VAL A 29 5.59 21.42 4.85
N PRO A 30 4.90 21.83 3.77
CA PRO A 30 3.46 22.10 3.79
C PRO A 30 2.67 20.90 4.32
N MET A 31 1.65 21.17 5.13
CA MET A 31 0.86 20.12 5.80
C MET A 31 0.35 19.06 4.82
N LYS A 32 -0.07 19.46 3.61
CA LYS A 32 -0.61 18.54 2.62
C LYS A 32 0.40 17.48 2.14
N ILE A 33 1.68 17.84 2.10
CA ILE A 33 2.75 16.91 1.77
C ILE A 33 3.03 15.97 2.95
N LYS A 34 2.98 16.49 4.18
CA LYS A 34 3.10 15.64 5.38
C LYS A 34 2.01 14.57 5.43
N GLU A 35 0.77 14.95 5.15
CA GLU A 35 -0.37 14.03 5.03
C GLU A 35 -0.12 12.96 3.95
N LEU A 36 0.37 13.37 2.78
CA LEU A 36 0.71 12.43 1.70
C LEU A 36 1.77 11.41 2.15
N MET A 37 2.84 11.88 2.82
CA MET A 37 3.90 11.00 3.31
C MET A 37 3.39 10.02 4.38
N MET A 38 2.45 10.45 5.23
CA MET A 38 1.79 9.55 6.18
C MET A 38 0.98 8.45 5.48
N VAL A 39 0.24 8.80 4.41
CA VAL A 39 -0.51 7.82 3.62
C VAL A 39 0.44 6.81 2.96
N LEU A 40 1.54 7.27 2.38
CA LEU A 40 2.55 6.39 1.78
C LEU A 40 3.18 5.47 2.82
N GLN A 41 3.52 5.97 4.01
CA GLN A 41 4.05 5.18 5.12
C GLN A 41 3.06 4.06 5.53
N ILE A 42 1.76 4.35 5.61
CA ILE A 42 0.73 3.36 5.93
C ILE A 42 0.67 2.26 4.88
N GLU A 43 0.68 2.64 3.59
CA GLU A 43 0.62 1.66 2.50
C GLU A 43 1.90 0.81 2.42
N VAL A 44 3.08 1.41 2.61
CA VAL A 44 4.35 0.68 2.72
C VAL A 44 4.31 -0.28 3.92
N ASP A 45 3.86 0.16 5.08
CA ASP A 45 3.77 -0.67 6.27
C ASP A 45 2.83 -1.86 6.07
N LYS A 46 1.67 -1.67 5.44
CA LYS A 46 0.75 -2.77 5.10
C LYS A 46 1.39 -3.82 4.19
N LEU A 47 2.20 -3.37 3.24
CA LEU A 47 2.84 -4.25 2.25
C LEU A 47 4.06 -4.99 2.82
N TYR A 48 4.80 -4.37 3.76
CA TYR A 48 6.08 -4.89 4.23
C TYR A 48 6.10 -5.37 5.70
N LYS A 49 5.08 -5.08 6.53
CA LYS A 49 4.97 -5.62 7.90
C LYS A 49 3.94 -6.77 7.96
N PRO A 50 4.38 -8.04 8.01
CA PRO A 50 3.48 -9.20 7.98
C PRO A 50 2.75 -9.51 9.30
N ASN A 51 2.89 -8.68 10.36
CA ASN A 51 2.36 -9.00 11.69
C ASN A 51 1.39 -7.95 12.23
N VAL A 52 0.26 -7.79 11.54
CA VAL A 52 -1.01 -7.51 12.23
C VAL A 52 -1.86 -8.76 12.02
N PRO A 53 -2.39 -9.40 13.08
CA PRO A 53 -3.25 -10.55 12.92
C PRO A 53 -4.41 -10.14 12.04
N ALA A 54 -4.51 -10.76 10.86
CA ALA A 54 -5.70 -10.67 10.03
C ALA A 54 -6.85 -11.29 10.84
N GLN A 55 -7.53 -10.50 11.67
CA GLN A 55 -8.92 -10.78 11.97
C GLN A 55 -9.66 -10.68 10.64
N GLU A 56 -9.85 -11.85 10.04
CA GLU A 56 -11.04 -12.19 9.27
C GLU A 56 -11.37 -11.26 8.09
N SER A 57 -10.38 -10.70 7.40
CA SER A 57 -10.63 -10.08 6.10
C SER A 57 -10.52 -11.15 5.02
N GLU A 58 -11.61 -11.89 4.88
CA GLU A 58 -12.12 -12.44 3.62
C GLU A 58 -11.04 -12.84 2.60
N LYS A 59 -10.42 -14.01 2.81
CA LYS A 59 -9.87 -14.73 1.66
C LYS A 59 -11.01 -14.85 0.65
N PRO A 60 -10.91 -14.32 -0.58
CA PRO A 60 -11.83 -14.73 -1.62
C PRO A 60 -11.61 -16.23 -1.75
N LYS A 61 -12.59 -17.03 -1.32
CA LYS A 61 -12.59 -18.47 -1.59
C LYS A 61 -12.67 -18.56 -3.11
N ILE A 62 -11.52 -18.72 -3.77
CA ILE A 62 -11.47 -19.07 -5.18
C ILE A 62 -12.31 -20.34 -5.29
N LYS A 63 -13.54 -20.21 -5.82
CA LYS A 63 -14.37 -21.36 -6.15
C LYS A 63 -13.68 -22.05 -7.31
N ILE A 64 -12.88 -23.06 -7.01
CA ILE A 64 -12.41 -24.01 -8.01
C ILE A 64 -13.66 -24.74 -8.50
N PHE A 65 -14.19 -24.34 -9.65
CA PHE A 65 -15.22 -25.09 -10.36
C PHE A 65 -14.57 -26.40 -10.82
N LYS A 66 -14.90 -27.50 -10.14
CA LYS A 66 -14.48 -28.84 -10.56
C LYS A 66 -15.39 -29.31 -11.70
N ASP A 67 -14.74 -29.63 -12.81
CA ASP A 67 -15.15 -30.54 -13.88
C ASP A 67 -16.49 -30.27 -14.58
N ALA A 68 -16.38 -29.68 -15.79
CA ALA A 68 -17.29 -29.99 -16.88
C ALA A 68 -16.98 -31.42 -17.37
N ARG A 69 -17.79 -32.40 -16.98
CA ARG A 69 -17.88 -33.68 -17.69
C ARG A 69 -19.34 -33.94 -18.03
N LEU A 70 -19.66 -33.72 -19.31
CA LEU A 70 -20.79 -34.34 -19.98
C LEU A 70 -20.32 -35.73 -20.41
N GLY A 71 -20.88 -36.76 -19.78
CA GLY A 71 -20.72 -38.17 -20.12
C GLY A 71 -21.95 -38.91 -19.63
#